data_AF-A0A2T7BH13-F1
#
_entry.id   AF-A0A2T7BH13-F1
#
_cell.length_a   1.000
_cell.length_b   1.000
_cell.length_c   1.000
_cell.angle_alpha   90.00
_cell.angle_beta   90.00
_cell.angle_gamma   90.00
#
_symmetry.space_group_name_H-M   'P 1'
#
loop_
_entity.id
_entity.type
_entity.pdbx_description
1 polymer ?
#
loop_
_entity_poly.entity_id
_entity_poly.type
_entity_poly.pdbx_seq_one_letter_code
_entity_poly.pdbx_strand_id
1 'polypeptide(L)'
;MEAQDLQIFIALFQQACLRCWGQLPATPLDAAASAHMSHVVHQRTGLFLSARIIQHYAAFALAQETPVTETPSGASLDTLARYVMDAPYTTETERKTREGYFPYWHLFKAQYTTGTTNEVEDNSVPARTVTSEPDSTGSQRIRRRALAVGIVLIVLVLLALALLQ
;
A
#
# COMPACT_ATOMS: atom_id res chain seq x y z
N MET A 1 4.02 7.66 -20.26
CA MET A 1 3.82 6.48 -19.39
C MET A 1 2.94 5.50 -20.15
N GLU A 2 3.29 4.22 -20.19
CA GLU A 2 2.48 3.20 -20.86
C GLU A 2 1.20 2.90 -20.06
N ALA A 3 0.17 2.31 -20.70
CA ALA A 3 -1.10 1.99 -20.04
C ALA A 3 -0.91 1.05 -18.83
N GLN A 4 0.02 0.10 -18.93
CA GLN A 4 0.36 -0.80 -17.83
C GLN A 4 0.99 -0.04 -16.66
N ASP A 5 1.92 0.88 -16.94
CA ASP A 5 2.57 1.70 -15.91
C ASP A 5 1.57 2.58 -15.16
N LEU A 6 0.52 3.01 -15.84
CA LEU A 6 -0.57 3.77 -15.24
C LEU A 6 -1.35 2.95 -14.21
N GLN A 7 -1.67 1.69 -14.54
CA GLN A 7 -2.33 0.79 -13.59
C GLN A 7 -1.46 0.50 -12.38
N ILE A 8 -0.16 0.30 -12.60
CA ILE A 8 0.81 0.06 -11.53
C ILE A 8 0.93 1.31 -10.65
N PHE A 9 0.92 2.49 -11.24
CA PHE A 9 0.89 3.75 -10.49
C PHE A 9 -0.38 3.89 -9.63
N ILE A 10 -1.56 3.59 -10.18
CA ILE A 10 -2.82 3.63 -9.43
C ILE A 10 -2.74 2.70 -8.22
N ALA A 11 -2.29 1.46 -8.43
CA ALA A 11 -2.11 0.48 -7.35
C ALA A 11 -1.09 0.96 -6.30
N LEU A 12 0.04 1.52 -6.74
CA LEU A 12 1.05 2.09 -5.85
C LEU A 12 0.47 3.20 -4.97
N PHE A 13 -0.30 4.11 -5.58
CA PHE A 13 -0.89 5.23 -4.87
C PHE A 13 -1.96 4.76 -3.87
N GLN A 14 -2.82 3.82 -4.25
CA GLN A 14 -3.82 3.22 -3.35
C GLN A 14 -3.16 2.52 -2.16
N GLN A 15 -2.06 1.78 -2.37
CA GLN A 15 -1.29 1.18 -1.27
C GLN A 15 -0.64 2.22 -0.37
N ALA A 16 -0.17 3.33 -0.93
CA ALA A 16 0.35 4.45 -0.13
C ALA A 16 -0.77 5.06 0.74
N CYS A 17 -1.98 5.22 0.20
CA CYS A 17 -3.13 5.64 0.99
C CYS A 17 -3.47 4.66 2.11
N LEU A 18 -3.57 3.36 1.80
CA LEU A 18 -3.81 2.31 2.78
C LEU A 18 -2.76 2.32 3.89
N ARG A 19 -1.49 2.51 3.55
CA ARG A 19 -0.40 2.61 4.53
C ARG A 19 -0.52 3.86 5.42
N CYS A 20 -0.99 4.98 4.86
CA CYS A 20 -1.11 6.24 5.59
C CYS A 20 -2.31 6.26 6.55
N TRP A 21 -3.45 5.69 6.16
CA TRP A 21 -4.70 5.80 6.92
C TRP A 21 -5.26 4.47 7.44
N GLY A 22 -4.67 3.34 7.05
CA GLY A 22 -5.20 2.00 7.34
C GLY A 22 -6.42 1.61 6.50
N GLN A 23 -6.93 2.50 5.67
CA GLN A 23 -8.07 2.31 4.78
C GLN A 23 -7.95 3.20 3.55
N LEU A 24 -8.63 2.84 2.46
CA LEU A 24 -8.67 3.66 1.26
C LEU A 24 -9.65 4.83 1.46
N PRO A 25 -9.25 6.07 1.17
CA PRO A 25 -10.17 7.21 1.22
C PRO A 25 -11.34 7.02 0.24
N ALA A 26 -12.57 7.26 0.71
CA ALA A 26 -13.77 7.16 -0.13
C ALA A 26 -13.89 8.32 -1.14
N THR A 27 -13.20 9.42 -0.88
CA THR A 27 -13.13 10.60 -1.74
C THR A 27 -11.66 10.92 -2.02
N PRO A 28 -11.37 11.64 -3.12
CA PRO A 28 -10.04 12.17 -3.37
C PRO A 28 -9.55 13.00 -2.17
N LEU A 29 -8.23 13.02 -1.99
CA LEU A 29 -7.61 13.73 -0.88
C LEU A 29 -7.83 15.23 -1.03
N ASP A 30 -8.28 15.87 0.05
CA ASP A 30 -8.30 17.32 0.13
C ASP A 30 -6.89 17.88 0.44
N ALA A 31 -6.80 19.20 0.59
CA ALA A 31 -5.53 19.86 0.86
C ALA A 31 -4.91 19.42 2.21
N ALA A 32 -5.74 19.21 3.23
CA ALA A 32 -5.29 18.82 4.57
C ALA A 32 -4.77 17.37 4.59
N ALA A 33 -5.51 16.45 3.99
CA ALA A 33 -5.12 15.05 3.88
C ALA A 33 -3.86 14.87 3.00
N SER A 34 -3.76 15.63 1.91
CA SER A 34 -2.56 15.63 1.05
C SER A 34 -1.33 16.18 1.78
N ALA A 35 -1.50 17.21 2.60
CA ALA A 35 -0.43 17.75 3.45
C ALA A 35 0.00 16.75 4.54
N HIS A 36 -0.96 16.05 5.15
CA HIS A 36 -0.66 14.99 6.10
C HIS A 36 0.16 13.86 5.46
N MET A 37 -0.28 13.35 4.29
CA MET A 37 0.45 12.30 3.58
C MET A 37 1.84 12.75 3.15
N SER A 38 1.98 13.99 2.66
CA SER A 38 3.28 14.61 2.35
C SER A 38 4.23 14.54 3.55
N HIS A 39 3.75 14.92 4.73
CA HIS A 39 4.52 14.88 5.96
C HIS A 39 4.92 13.46 6.35
N VAL A 40 3.97 12.52 6.33
CA VAL A 40 4.21 11.11 6.70
C VAL A 40 5.22 10.45 5.75
N VAL A 41 5.07 10.64 4.43
CA VAL A 41 6.01 10.12 3.43
C VAL A 41 7.41 10.67 3.68
N HIS A 42 7.54 11.97 3.92
CA HIS A 42 8.83 12.61 4.20
C HIS A 42 9.47 12.09 5.49
N GLN A 43 8.70 11.94 6.57
CA GLN A 43 9.21 11.39 7.83
C GLN A 43 9.73 9.95 7.67
N ARG A 44 9.06 9.14 6.84
CA ARG A 44 9.41 7.73 6.67
C ARG A 44 10.56 7.51 5.70
N THR A 45 10.60 8.26 4.61
CA THR A 45 11.54 8.01 3.52
C THR A 45 12.71 8.98 3.48
N GLY A 46 12.59 10.16 4.12
CA GLY A 46 13.52 11.27 3.97
C GLY A 46 13.40 12.04 2.66
N LEU A 47 12.44 11.67 1.81
CA LEU A 47 12.21 12.28 0.50
C LEU A 47 10.88 13.04 0.49
N PHE A 48 10.89 14.20 -0.16
CA PHE A 48 9.74 15.10 -0.15
C PHE A 48 8.86 14.91 -1.40
N LEU A 49 7.56 14.70 -1.17
CA LEU A 49 6.51 14.84 -2.17
C LEU A 49 5.59 15.97 -1.75
N SER A 50 5.37 16.95 -2.63
CA SER A 50 4.53 18.09 -2.29
C SER A 50 3.06 17.68 -2.14
N ALA A 51 2.35 18.35 -1.22
CA ALA A 51 0.92 18.15 -1.01
C ALA A 51 0.11 18.36 -2.31
N ARG A 52 0.51 19.34 -3.15
CA ARG A 52 -0.13 19.60 -4.43
C ARG A 52 -0.03 18.42 -5.39
N ILE A 53 1.15 17.80 -5.49
CA ILE A 53 1.36 16.62 -6.35
C ILE A 53 0.54 15.44 -5.82
N ILE A 54 0.52 15.22 -4.51
CA ILE A 54 -0.29 14.16 -3.89
C ILE A 54 -1.78 14.37 -4.17
N GLN A 55 -2.26 15.61 -4.08
CA GLN A 55 -3.65 15.95 -4.39
C GLN A 55 -4.01 15.66 -5.85
N HIS A 56 -3.12 16.03 -6.79
CA HIS A 56 -3.30 15.70 -8.21
C HIS A 56 -3.31 14.18 -8.44
N TYR A 57 -2.41 13.44 -7.78
CA TYR A 57 -2.37 11.99 -7.87
C TYR A 57 -3.63 11.35 -7.30
N ALA A 58 -4.18 11.89 -6.21
CA ALA A 58 -5.42 11.39 -5.61
C ALA A 58 -6.63 11.63 -6.52
N ALA A 59 -6.77 12.82 -7.10
CA ALA A 59 -7.84 13.11 -8.06
C ALA A 59 -7.82 12.11 -9.22
N PHE A 60 -6.64 11.77 -9.71
CA PHE A 60 -6.51 10.79 -10.78
C PHE A 60 -6.74 9.34 -10.31
N ALA A 61 -6.02 8.89 -9.28
CA ALA A 61 -5.98 7.47 -8.89
C ALA A 61 -7.22 7.03 -8.09
N LEU A 62 -7.92 7.95 -7.42
CA LEU A 62 -9.11 7.65 -6.60
C LEU A 62 -10.41 8.11 -7.26
N ALA A 63 -10.42 9.30 -7.89
CA ALA A 63 -11.62 9.82 -8.54
C ALA A 63 -11.81 9.34 -9.98
N GLN A 64 -10.75 8.78 -10.60
CA GLN A 64 -10.70 8.49 -12.04
C GLN A 64 -11.08 9.72 -12.90
N GLU A 65 -10.79 10.93 -12.38
CA GLU A 65 -10.96 12.17 -13.12
C GLU A 65 -10.03 12.19 -14.35
N THR A 66 -10.33 13.10 -15.29
CA THR A 66 -9.66 13.26 -16.60
C THR A 66 -8.14 13.05 -16.54
N PRO A 67 -7.54 12.52 -17.63
CA PRO A 67 -6.15 12.06 -17.62
C PRO A 67 -5.22 13.12 -17.06
N VAL A 68 -4.33 12.71 -16.15
CA VAL A 68 -3.39 13.62 -15.48
C VAL A 68 -2.66 14.44 -16.53
N THR A 69 -2.80 15.76 -16.46
CA THR A 69 -1.99 16.67 -17.29
C THR A 69 -0.49 16.48 -16.99
N GLU A 70 -0.17 16.00 -15.79
CA GLU A 70 1.20 15.76 -15.31
C GLU A 70 1.47 14.26 -15.11
N THR A 71 2.33 13.70 -15.97
CA THR A 71 2.82 12.34 -15.77
C THR A 71 3.68 12.27 -14.49
N PRO A 72 3.45 11.32 -13.56
CA PRO A 72 4.30 11.15 -12.39
C PRO A 72 5.77 10.99 -12.78
N SER A 73 6.65 11.76 -12.15
CA SER A 73 8.09 11.63 -12.39
C SER A 73 8.63 10.33 -11.81
N GLY A 74 9.72 9.78 -12.36
CA GLY A 74 10.38 8.60 -11.81
C GLY A 74 10.80 8.78 -10.35
N ALA A 75 11.21 10.00 -9.95
CA ALA A 75 11.50 10.33 -8.57
C ALA A 75 10.27 10.28 -7.66
N SER A 76 9.12 10.74 -8.14
CA SER A 76 7.86 10.67 -7.39
C SER A 76 7.41 9.23 -7.19
N LEU A 77 7.50 8.41 -8.25
CA LEU A 77 7.18 6.99 -8.21
C LEU A 77 8.09 6.23 -7.26
N ASP A 78 9.41 6.48 -7.31
CA ASP A 78 10.37 5.87 -6.38
C ASP A 78 10.08 6.23 -4.92
N THR A 79 9.73 7.50 -4.67
CA THR A 79 9.43 7.97 -3.31
C THR A 79 8.18 7.30 -2.75
N LEU A 80 7.11 7.17 -3.54
CA LEU A 80 5.91 6.42 -3.13
C LEU A 80 6.21 4.93 -2.94
N ALA A 81 7.00 4.33 -3.84
CA ALA A 81 7.39 2.92 -3.73
C ALA A 81 8.20 2.64 -2.48
N ARG A 82 9.16 3.51 -2.14
CA ARG A 82 9.90 3.45 -0.87
C ARG A 82 8.98 3.49 0.33
N TYR A 83 8.03 4.42 0.31
CA TYR A 83 7.07 4.56 1.40
C TYR A 83 6.24 3.28 1.56
N VAL A 84 5.69 2.74 0.47
CA VAL A 84 4.87 1.51 0.49
C VAL A 84 5.67 0.30 0.92
N MET A 85 6.90 0.15 0.41
CA MET A 85 7.79 -0.99 0.67
C MET A 85 8.59 -0.89 1.97
N ASP A 86 8.35 0.14 2.78
CA ASP A 86 9.12 0.42 4.02
C ASP A 86 10.64 0.47 3.80
N ALA A 87 11.05 1.11 2.70
CA ALA A 87 12.45 1.24 2.37
C ALA A 87 13.21 2.05 3.45
N PRO A 88 14.51 1.79 3.62
CA PRO A 88 15.35 2.60 4.50
C PRO A 88 15.26 4.09 4.18
N TYR A 89 15.29 4.90 5.22
CA TYR A 89 15.38 6.35 5.12
C TYR A 89 16.59 6.77 4.28
N THR A 90 16.41 7.73 3.38
CA THR A 90 17.48 8.29 2.55
C THR A 90 17.27 9.78 2.37
N THR A 91 18.37 10.51 2.16
CA THR A 91 18.32 11.89 1.66
C THR A 91 18.29 11.93 0.13
N GLU A 92 17.92 13.09 -0.42
CA GLU A 92 17.94 13.32 -1.88
C GLU A 92 19.35 13.19 -2.47
N THR A 93 20.38 13.60 -1.73
CA THR A 93 21.79 13.48 -2.15
C THR A 93 22.23 12.02 -2.19
N GLU A 94 21.92 11.24 -1.15
CA GLU A 94 22.23 9.81 -1.10
C GLU A 94 21.50 9.03 -2.19
N ARG A 95 20.22 9.34 -2.41
CA ARG A 95 19.42 8.73 -3.47
C ARG A 95 20.04 8.96 -4.84
N LYS A 96 20.42 10.20 -5.16
CA LYS A 96 21.05 10.54 -6.45
C LYS A 96 22.40 9.85 -6.65
N THR A 97 23.17 9.69 -5.58
CA THR A 97 24.53 9.11 -5.66
C THR A 97 24.53 7.59 -5.68
N ARG A 98 23.58 6.94 -5.00
CA ARG A 98 23.57 5.48 -4.80
C ARG A 98 22.45 4.76 -5.55
N GLU A 99 21.39 5.46 -5.91
CA GLU A 99 20.09 4.89 -6.30
C GLU A 99 19.47 5.69 -7.47
N GLY A 100 20.31 6.22 -8.37
CA GLY A 100 19.90 7.14 -9.43
C GLY A 100 18.91 6.56 -10.47
N TYR A 101 18.74 5.24 -10.53
CA TYR A 101 17.81 4.56 -11.44
C TYR A 101 16.44 4.24 -10.80
N PHE A 102 16.09 4.85 -9.66
CA PHE A 102 14.76 4.67 -9.04
C PHE A 102 14.44 3.18 -8.74
N PRO A 103 15.32 2.47 -7.98
CA PRO A 103 15.22 1.02 -7.83
C PRO A 103 13.91 0.56 -7.19
N TYR A 104 13.33 1.34 -6.26
CA TYR A 104 12.11 0.92 -5.57
C TYR A 104 10.89 0.99 -6.48
N TRP A 105 10.86 1.95 -7.41
CA TRP A 105 9.81 1.95 -8.44
C TRP A 105 9.87 0.67 -9.28
N HIS A 106 11.06 0.27 -9.74
CA HIS A 106 11.22 -0.94 -10.54
C HIS A 106 10.94 -2.23 -9.74
N LEU A 107 11.34 -2.27 -8.47
CA LEU A 107 11.03 -3.39 -7.58
C LEU A 107 9.52 -3.53 -7.35
N PHE A 108 8.83 -2.43 -7.06
CA PHE A 108 7.37 -2.43 -6.92
C PHE A 108 6.70 -2.89 -8.21
N LYS A 109 7.14 -2.35 -9.36
CA LYS A 109 6.64 -2.74 -10.68
C LYS A 109 6.77 -4.25 -10.92
N ALA A 110 7.94 -4.82 -10.60
CA ALA A 110 8.19 -6.25 -10.74
C ALA A 110 7.33 -7.10 -9.78
N GLN A 111 7.11 -6.66 -8.53
CA GLN A 111 6.23 -7.35 -7.57
C GLN A 111 4.78 -7.36 -8.05
N TYR A 112 4.33 -6.24 -8.61
CA TYR A 112 2.98 -6.10 -9.15
C TYR A 112 2.76 -6.98 -10.38
N THR A 113 3.69 -7.02 -11.33
CA THR A 113 3.54 -7.83 -12.54
C THR A 113 3.65 -9.34 -12.29
N THR A 114 4.37 -9.74 -11.24
CA THR A 114 4.53 -11.16 -10.88
C THR A 114 3.43 -11.68 -9.94
N GLY A 115 2.50 -10.83 -9.51
CA GLY A 115 1.41 -11.20 -8.59
C GLY A 115 1.88 -11.47 -7.15
N THR A 116 3.09 -11.04 -6.79
CA THR A 116 3.63 -11.22 -5.41
C THR A 116 3.16 -10.11 -4.47
N THR A 117 2.48 -9.10 -5.00
CA THR A 117 1.85 -8.04 -4.21
C THR A 117 0.64 -8.62 -3.49
N ASN A 118 0.74 -8.76 -2.16
CA ASN A 118 -0.35 -9.26 -1.31
C ASN A 118 -1.69 -8.64 -1.73
N GLU A 119 -2.58 -9.49 -2.22
CA GLU A 119 -3.88 -9.14 -2.78
C GLU A 119 -4.67 -8.32 -1.75
N VAL A 120 -4.97 -7.06 -2.12
CA VAL A 120 -6.08 -6.33 -1.51
C VAL A 120 -7.33 -6.93 -2.13
N GLU A 121 -7.97 -7.81 -1.37
CA GLU A 121 -9.26 -8.42 -1.70
C GLU A 121 -10.27 -7.31 -2.03
N ASP A 122 -10.62 -7.22 -3.31
CA ASP A 122 -11.62 -6.32 -3.88
C ASP A 122 -13.01 -6.68 -3.33
N ASN A 123 -13.49 -5.89 -2.37
CA ASN A 123 -14.87 -5.97 -1.88
C ASN A 123 -15.72 -4.86 -2.52
N SER A 124 -16.00 -5.04 -3.81
CA SER A 124 -17.30 -4.90 -4.47
C SER A 124 -18.12 -3.59 -4.37
N VAL A 125 -18.52 -3.08 -5.54
CA VAL A 125 -19.83 -2.43 -5.77
C VAL A 125 -20.62 -3.30 -6.77
N PRO A 126 -21.90 -3.59 -6.47
CA PRO A 126 -22.92 -3.32 -7.48
C PRO A 126 -24.08 -2.49 -6.92
N ALA A 127 -24.73 -1.78 -7.84
CA ALA A 127 -25.78 -0.80 -7.61
C ALA A 127 -27.09 -1.37 -7.02
N ARG A 128 -27.75 -0.53 -6.20
CA ARG A 128 -29.19 -0.39 -5.90
C ARG A 128 -30.05 -1.65 -5.75
N THR A 129 -30.76 -1.76 -4.62
CA THR A 129 -32.22 -1.54 -4.54
C THR A 129 -32.64 -1.32 -3.07
N VAL A 130 -33.46 -0.29 -2.85
CA VAL A 130 -34.13 0.06 -1.59
C VAL A 130 -35.29 -0.92 -1.34
N THR A 131 -35.32 -1.61 -0.21
CA THR A 131 -36.57 -1.94 0.51
C THR A 131 -36.26 -2.18 1.99
N SER A 132 -37.16 -1.70 2.83
CA SER A 132 -37.09 -1.50 4.28
C SER A 132 -37.54 -2.70 5.14
N GLU A 133 -36.90 -2.81 6.32
CA GLU A 133 -37.43 -3.29 7.62
C GLU A 133 -37.70 -4.80 7.86
N PRO A 134 -37.81 -5.28 9.14
CA PRO A 134 -36.69 -5.55 10.03
C PRO A 134 -36.76 -6.97 10.64
N ASP A 135 -35.80 -7.28 11.52
CA ASP A 135 -35.96 -8.09 12.75
C ASP A 135 -35.16 -9.40 12.90
N SER A 136 -34.65 -9.51 14.13
CA SER A 136 -34.27 -10.69 14.91
C SER A 136 -32.85 -11.30 14.82
N THR A 137 -32.15 -11.11 15.95
CA THR A 137 -31.34 -12.08 16.72
C THR A 137 -30.02 -12.65 16.18
N GLY A 138 -28.97 -12.52 17.01
CA GLY A 138 -27.91 -13.53 17.04
C GLY A 138 -26.51 -13.06 17.44
N SER A 139 -26.32 -12.63 18.67
CA SER A 139 -25.01 -12.48 19.30
C SER A 139 -24.24 -13.81 19.33
N GLN A 140 -22.99 -13.86 18.82
CA GLN A 140 -21.88 -14.52 19.51
C GLN A 140 -20.49 -14.28 18.87
N ARG A 141 -19.75 -13.37 19.52
CA ARG A 141 -18.38 -13.53 20.02
C ARG A 141 -17.35 -14.31 19.17
N ILE A 142 -16.40 -13.54 18.63
CA ILE A 142 -14.94 -13.64 18.90
C ILE A 142 -14.39 -15.08 18.99
N ARG A 143 -13.66 -15.51 17.96
CA ARG A 143 -12.55 -16.45 18.14
C ARG A 143 -11.28 -15.93 17.49
N ARG A 144 -10.24 -15.96 18.33
CA ARG A 144 -8.90 -15.40 18.14
C ARG A 144 -8.01 -16.40 17.40
N ARG A 145 -7.08 -15.83 16.65
CA ARG A 145 -5.68 -16.22 16.33
C ARG A 145 -5.13 -17.53 16.93
N ALA A 146 -4.24 -18.15 16.13
CA ALA A 146 -3.01 -18.88 16.50
C ALA A 146 -2.98 -20.35 16.06
N LEU A 147 -2.45 -20.59 14.85
CA LEU A 147 -2.06 -21.92 14.37
C LEU A 147 -0.75 -21.77 13.58
N ALA A 148 0.34 -21.47 14.29
CA ALA A 148 1.68 -21.50 13.70
C ALA A 148 2.81 -21.77 14.70
N VAL A 149 2.58 -21.63 16.03
CA VAL A 149 3.65 -21.81 17.03
C VAL A 149 3.73 -23.24 17.57
N GLY A 150 2.66 -24.04 17.46
CA GLY A 150 2.61 -25.40 18.03
C GLY A 150 3.47 -26.44 17.32
N ILE A 151 3.72 -26.29 16.02
CA ILE A 151 4.43 -27.30 15.23
C ILE A 151 5.94 -27.30 15.53
N VAL A 152 6.53 -26.13 15.79
CA VAL A 152 7.98 -26.00 16.03
C VAL A 152 8.42 -26.66 17.34
N LEU A 153 7.60 -26.55 18.40
CA LEU A 153 7.91 -27.18 19.69
C LEU A 153 7.82 -28.71 19.63
N ILE A 154 6.85 -29.26 18.89
CA ILE A 154 6.71 -30.71 18.72
C ILE A 154 7.91 -31.28 17.96
N VAL A 155 8.38 -30.60 16.90
CA VAL A 155 9.57 -31.03 16.15
C VAL A 155 10.83 -30.98 17.04
N LEU A 156 11.02 -29.92 17.84
CA LEU A 156 12.17 -29.81 18.74
C LEU A 156 12.19 -30.89 19.83
N VAL A 157 11.04 -31.24 20.40
CA VAL A 157 10.94 -32.31 21.42
C VAL A 157 11.23 -33.68 20.81
N LEU A 158 10.73 -33.96 19.61
CA LEU A 158 11.01 -35.22 18.92
C LEU A 158 12.50 -35.35 18.55
N LEU A 159 13.14 -34.25 18.14
CA LEU A 159 14.55 -34.23 17.79
C LEU A 159 15.47 -34.42 19.01
N ALA A 160 15.09 -33.84 20.15
CA ALA A 160 15.82 -34.04 21.41
C ALA A 160 15.72 -35.50 21.91
N LEU A 161 14.55 -36.13 21.79
CA LEU A 161 14.37 -37.54 22.19
C LEU A 161 15.17 -38.51 21.33
N ALA A 162 15.32 -38.23 20.02
CA ALA A 162 16.12 -39.04 19.11
C ALA A 162 17.62 -38.97 19.37
N LEU A 163 18.12 -37.92 20.04
CA LEU A 163 19.54 -37.76 20.39
C LEU A 163 19.91 -38.40 21.74
N LEU A 164 18.93 -38.89 22.50
CA LEU A 164 19.14 -39.54 23.81
C LEU A 164 19.09 -41.08 23.76
N GLN A 165 18.93 -41.69 22.59
CA GLN A 165 18.99 -43.15 22.38
C GLN A 165 20.28 -43.53 21.65
#